data_AF-A0AAQ0H6X8-F1
#
_entry.id   AF-A0AAQ0H6X8-F1
#
_cell.length_a   1.000
_cell.length_b   1.000
_cell.length_c   1.000
_cell.angle_alpha   90.00
_cell.angle_beta   90.00
_cell.angle_gamma   90.00
#
_symmetry.space_group_name_H-M   'P 1'
#
loop_
_entity.id
_entity.type
_entity.pdbx_description
1 polymer ?
#
loop_
_entity_poly.entity_id
_entity_poly.type
_entity_poly.pdbx_seq_one_letter_code
_entity_poly.pdbx_strand_id
1 'polypeptide(L)'
;MTTTADLAARLRATPDDDLERLVVARRLPAAVLADSGPQHAADFFDLAEALRTDDAVDAALEHLPRAALLALRDGEAGDALAPAVALGLADASGGVDDAVAARLAAHPDLVALDRTGGPSGVRRSGDVTQAADPDRARATGAERAFATMTVLAELLRAVRAGSVKELVKGGIGTPLARTLGERTGTDPELVPDRLALLARVGFADPGEGLWHTTPAGDDWLVAPWPDRWVGLAGRWRDALDPAVHDVLETAGDDLRDLVALGRWAYPAGARWLDAELLVVAGTAESIGLAVDGVLTPTGRAVLDADADAAAADLPPTVEGVYLQHDLTVIAPGPLSPADDAALRSVADLEAPGLAARYRVSEESVRRALRAGSTKDELLALLDRLSATGVPQPLGYLVEQVAGRDGSIVVDVGPGGVGTRVHGTPDQLDLVGVDAELRQLAWERPDLTTLVTRHPAHVVHAALEDQRYPAVLTAAARPATQGVPPVRRRAAGRTPEQAAHALVERLRLTTERGEAEPEQEWLGRQIDLAVRGKTPIRLTVRMPDGSERPVSIIPTSIAAGRVRGRDTAVDVERTLPLSLVVAVESEA
;
A
#
# COMPACT_ATOMS: atom_id res chain seq x y z
N MET A 1 -9.48 6.30 37.93
CA MET A 1 -8.98 4.97 37.53
C MET A 1 -10.09 4.30 36.76
N THR A 2 -10.00 4.30 35.44
CA THR A 2 -10.95 3.50 34.65
C THR A 2 -10.54 2.04 34.66
N THR A 3 -11.48 1.15 35.00
CA THR A 3 -11.34 -0.30 34.98
C THR A 3 -11.64 -0.86 33.58
N THR A 4 -11.36 -2.16 33.33
CA THR A 4 -11.76 -2.85 32.09
C THR A 4 -13.26 -2.68 31.80
N ALA A 5 -14.06 -2.71 32.87
CA ALA A 5 -15.51 -2.52 32.84
C ALA A 5 -15.89 -1.13 32.31
N ASP A 6 -15.24 -0.08 32.82
CA ASP A 6 -15.48 1.31 32.40
C ASP A 6 -15.04 1.53 30.95
N LEU A 7 -13.89 0.98 30.56
CA LEU A 7 -13.40 1.05 29.18
C LEU A 7 -14.37 0.36 28.22
N ALA A 8 -14.84 -0.86 28.54
CA ALA A 8 -15.82 -1.58 27.72
C ALA A 8 -17.13 -0.80 27.55
N ALA A 9 -17.62 -0.16 28.62
CA ALA A 9 -18.82 0.67 28.57
C ALA A 9 -18.63 1.90 27.67
N ARG A 10 -17.46 2.56 27.72
CA ARG A 10 -17.12 3.66 26.81
C ARG A 10 -17.05 3.21 25.36
N LEU A 11 -16.32 2.13 25.07
CA LEU A 11 -16.20 1.59 23.70
C LEU A 11 -17.57 1.23 23.11
N ARG A 12 -18.48 0.71 23.94
CA ARG A 12 -19.86 0.42 23.53
C ARG A 12 -20.62 1.70 23.14
N ALA A 13 -20.39 2.81 23.83
CA ALA A 13 -21.04 4.09 23.55
C ALA A 13 -20.39 4.88 22.40
N THR A 14 -19.15 4.55 22.00
CA THR A 14 -18.43 5.19 20.89
C THR A 14 -19.13 4.90 19.55
N PRO A 15 -19.29 5.90 18.66
CA PRO A 15 -19.78 5.69 17.29
C PRO A 15 -18.92 4.71 16.49
N ASP A 16 -19.49 4.03 15.51
CA ASP A 16 -18.80 2.97 14.76
C ASP A 16 -17.54 3.49 14.04
N ASP A 17 -17.64 4.62 13.34
CA ASP A 17 -16.49 5.23 12.65
C ASP A 17 -15.34 5.59 13.61
N ASP A 18 -15.67 6.06 14.82
CA ASP A 18 -14.68 6.39 15.86
C ASP A 18 -14.04 5.13 16.44
N LEU A 19 -14.84 4.07 16.64
CA LEU A 19 -14.37 2.80 17.16
C LEU A 19 -13.48 2.08 16.14
N GLU A 20 -13.83 2.12 14.85
CA GLU A 20 -12.98 1.59 13.77
C GLU A 20 -11.64 2.32 13.73
N ARG A 21 -11.66 3.66 13.77
CA ARG A 21 -10.43 4.47 13.86
C ARG A 21 -9.58 4.10 15.07
N LEU A 22 -10.20 3.92 16.24
CA LEU A 22 -9.51 3.51 17.46
C LEU A 22 -8.86 2.13 17.27
N VAL A 23 -9.60 1.14 16.75
CA VAL A 23 -9.07 -0.22 16.55
C VAL A 23 -7.87 -0.23 15.60
N VAL A 24 -7.96 0.52 14.49
CA VAL A 24 -6.85 0.67 13.53
C VAL A 24 -5.65 1.34 14.21
N ALA A 25 -5.86 2.46 14.90
CA ALA A 25 -4.80 3.22 15.55
C ALA A 25 -4.13 2.46 16.72
N ARG A 26 -4.86 1.55 17.37
CA ARG A 26 -4.35 0.70 18.45
C ARG A 26 -3.52 -0.49 17.99
N ARG A 27 -3.44 -0.75 16.67
CA ARG A 27 -2.57 -1.76 16.04
C ARG A 27 -2.59 -3.12 16.75
N LEU A 28 -3.79 -3.57 17.16
CA LEU A 28 -3.96 -4.82 17.89
C LEU A 28 -3.51 -6.03 17.02
N PRO A 29 -3.03 -7.12 17.64
CA PRO A 29 -2.64 -8.32 16.89
C PRO A 29 -3.78 -8.85 16.02
N ALA A 30 -3.47 -9.34 14.81
CA ALA A 30 -4.48 -9.87 13.89
C ALA A 30 -5.33 -11.01 14.50
N ALA A 31 -4.78 -11.75 15.46
CA ALA A 31 -5.51 -12.78 16.20
C ALA A 31 -6.69 -12.23 17.03
N VAL A 32 -6.58 -10.99 17.52
CA VAL A 32 -7.65 -10.29 18.25
C VAL A 32 -8.78 -9.88 17.30
N LEU A 33 -8.42 -9.44 16.09
CA LEU A 33 -9.37 -8.99 15.06
C LEU A 33 -10.01 -10.16 14.28
N ALA A 34 -9.49 -11.38 14.43
CA ALA A 34 -9.97 -12.56 13.72
C ALA A 34 -11.45 -12.87 14.01
N ASP A 35 -12.11 -13.55 13.06
CA ASP A 35 -13.52 -13.94 13.22
C ASP A 35 -13.72 -15.01 14.30
N SER A 36 -12.69 -15.80 14.61
CA SER A 36 -12.72 -16.85 15.62
C SER A 36 -11.31 -17.20 16.07
N GLY A 37 -11.16 -17.66 17.32
CA GLY A 37 -9.88 -18.14 17.84
C GLY A 37 -9.79 -17.98 19.35
N PRO A 38 -8.73 -18.49 19.99
CA PRO A 38 -8.58 -18.37 21.44
C PRO A 38 -8.31 -16.94 21.93
N GLN A 39 -7.86 -16.05 21.03
CA GLN A 39 -7.47 -14.66 21.34
C GLN A 39 -8.39 -13.62 20.68
N HIS A 40 -9.40 -14.04 19.91
CA HIS A 40 -10.31 -13.09 19.25
C HIS A 40 -11.16 -12.34 20.28
N ALA A 41 -11.45 -11.08 20.01
CA ALA A 41 -12.40 -10.32 20.82
C ALA A 41 -13.84 -10.69 20.40
N ALA A 42 -14.59 -11.37 21.28
CA ALA A 42 -15.97 -11.78 21.00
C ALA A 42 -16.99 -10.69 21.39
N ASP A 43 -16.65 -9.86 22.38
CA ASP A 43 -17.45 -8.73 22.83
C ASP A 43 -16.59 -7.52 23.26
N PHE A 44 -17.25 -6.43 23.67
CA PHE A 44 -16.58 -5.19 24.09
C PHE A 44 -15.68 -5.36 25.31
N PHE A 45 -15.91 -6.38 26.13
CA PHE A 45 -15.07 -6.66 27.29
C PHE A 45 -13.75 -7.28 26.87
N ASP A 46 -13.79 -8.28 25.99
CA ASP A 46 -12.59 -8.90 25.43
C ASP A 46 -11.73 -7.88 24.67
N LEU A 47 -12.37 -6.96 23.94
CA LEU A 47 -11.68 -5.85 23.28
C LEU A 47 -11.01 -4.91 24.31
N ALA A 48 -11.72 -4.56 25.39
CA ALA A 48 -11.16 -3.73 26.46
C ALA A 48 -9.99 -4.42 27.18
N GLU A 49 -10.04 -5.73 27.42
CA GLU A 49 -8.91 -6.49 27.95
C GLU A 49 -7.72 -6.49 26.99
N ALA A 50 -7.96 -6.74 25.70
CA ALA A 50 -6.89 -6.71 24.69
C ALA A 50 -6.18 -5.35 24.63
N LEU A 51 -6.94 -4.25 24.70
CA LEU A 51 -6.43 -2.88 24.72
C LEU A 51 -5.64 -2.53 26.00
N ARG A 52 -5.86 -3.26 27.09
CA ARG A 52 -5.20 -3.03 28.38
C ARG A 52 -3.97 -3.91 28.62
N THR A 53 -3.62 -4.78 27.68
CA THR A 53 -2.37 -5.54 27.74
C THR A 53 -1.15 -4.61 27.69
N ASP A 54 -0.08 -4.95 28.40
CA ASP A 54 1.15 -4.14 28.45
C ASP A 54 1.67 -3.82 27.04
N ASP A 55 1.70 -4.81 26.15
CA ASP A 55 2.15 -4.65 24.76
C ASP A 55 1.24 -3.68 23.97
N ALA A 56 -0.08 -3.77 24.16
CA ALA A 56 -1.01 -2.87 23.46
C ALA A 56 -0.95 -1.44 24.00
N VAL A 57 -0.70 -1.27 25.30
CA VAL A 57 -0.52 0.05 25.91
C VAL A 57 0.80 0.65 25.43
N ASP A 58 1.90 -0.11 25.46
CA ASP A 58 3.20 0.35 24.95
C ASP A 58 3.10 0.78 23.49
N ALA A 59 2.53 -0.06 22.62
CA ALA A 59 2.35 0.26 21.21
C ALA A 59 1.57 1.57 20.99
N ALA A 60 0.58 1.85 21.84
CA ALA A 60 -0.17 3.11 21.79
C ALA A 60 0.67 4.30 22.27
N LEU A 61 1.42 4.15 23.38
CA LEU A 61 2.31 5.18 23.90
C LEU A 61 3.41 5.54 22.89
N GLU A 62 3.95 4.55 22.16
CA GLU A 62 4.98 4.73 21.11
C GLU A 62 4.54 5.68 19.98
N HIS A 63 3.24 5.91 19.80
CA HIS A 63 2.68 6.79 18.76
C HIS A 63 2.12 8.10 19.31
N LEU A 64 2.26 8.36 20.62
CA LEU A 64 1.82 9.63 21.19
C LEU A 64 2.89 10.71 21.04
N PRO A 65 2.50 11.93 20.59
CA PRO A 65 3.40 13.05 20.61
C PRO A 65 3.75 13.44 22.05
N ARG A 66 4.89 14.11 22.22
CA ARG A 66 5.44 14.55 23.51
C ARG A 66 4.40 15.26 24.37
N ALA A 67 3.64 16.17 23.78
CA ALA A 67 2.61 16.93 24.49
C ALA A 67 1.50 16.03 25.05
N ALA A 68 1.08 15.01 24.28
CA ALA A 68 0.08 14.05 24.72
C ALA A 68 0.61 13.12 25.83
N LEU A 69 1.88 12.69 25.74
CA LEU A 69 2.51 11.91 26.81
C LEU A 69 2.61 12.69 28.12
N LEU A 70 2.96 13.98 28.05
CA LEU A 70 3.01 14.86 29.23
C LEU A 70 1.62 15.05 29.84
N ALA A 71 0.61 15.38 29.02
CA ALA A 71 -0.77 15.53 29.48
C ALA A 71 -1.33 14.25 30.09
N LEU A 72 -1.06 13.10 29.44
CA LEU A 72 -1.48 11.78 29.91
C LEU A 72 -0.80 11.40 31.23
N ARG A 73 0.51 11.63 31.36
CA ARG A 73 1.26 11.37 32.61
C ARG A 73 0.76 12.24 33.76
N ASP A 74 0.50 13.51 33.48
CA ASP A 74 0.16 14.51 34.50
C ASP A 74 -1.36 14.57 34.79
N GLY A 75 -2.18 13.82 34.04
CA GLY A 75 -3.64 13.79 34.18
C GLY A 75 -4.30 15.12 33.79
N GLU A 76 -3.69 15.87 32.88
CA GLU A 76 -4.15 17.20 32.47
C GLU A 76 -5.16 17.08 31.32
N ALA A 77 -6.38 17.57 31.55
CA ALA A 77 -7.39 17.70 30.49
C ALA A 77 -7.02 18.82 29.50
N GLY A 78 -7.49 18.70 28.26
CA GLY A 78 -7.33 19.71 27.21
C GLY A 78 -6.91 19.11 25.87
N ASP A 79 -6.64 19.97 24.89
CA ASP A 79 -6.36 19.56 23.51
C ASP A 79 -5.12 18.66 23.39
N ALA A 80 -4.11 18.87 24.25
CA ALA A 80 -2.92 18.03 24.29
C ALA A 80 -3.24 16.56 24.64
N LEU A 81 -4.29 16.30 25.43
CA LEU A 81 -4.70 14.94 25.81
C LEU A 81 -5.54 14.24 24.72
N ALA A 82 -6.08 14.99 23.75
CA ALA A 82 -6.99 14.47 22.74
C ALA A 82 -6.48 13.22 21.99
N PRO A 83 -5.18 13.12 21.59
CA PRO A 83 -4.66 11.90 20.98
C PRO A 83 -4.73 10.69 21.91
N ALA A 84 -4.46 10.86 23.20
CA ALA A 84 -4.55 9.77 24.17
C ALA A 84 -6.00 9.34 24.44
N VAL A 85 -6.94 10.30 24.43
CA VAL A 85 -8.39 10.03 24.52
C VAL A 85 -8.87 9.23 23.31
N ALA A 86 -8.44 9.61 22.09
CA ALA A 86 -8.78 8.89 20.86
C ALA A 86 -8.29 7.43 20.85
N LEU A 87 -7.20 7.14 21.56
CA LEU A 87 -6.66 5.79 21.76
C LEU A 87 -7.26 5.05 22.97
N GLY A 88 -8.24 5.66 23.66
CA GLY A 88 -8.87 5.08 24.85
C GLY A 88 -7.95 4.96 26.07
N LEU A 89 -6.84 5.71 26.11
CA LEU A 89 -5.86 5.67 27.20
C LEU A 89 -6.29 6.53 28.40
N ALA A 90 -7.09 7.56 28.15
CA ALA A 90 -7.69 8.45 29.15
C ALA A 90 -9.09 8.88 28.72
N ASP A 91 -9.86 9.43 29.64
CA ASP A 91 -11.09 10.17 29.31
C ASP A 91 -10.82 11.67 29.08
N ALA A 92 -11.82 12.36 28.54
CA ALA A 92 -11.76 13.79 28.25
C ALA A 92 -11.59 14.68 29.50
N SER A 93 -11.80 14.14 30.71
CA SER A 93 -11.62 14.86 31.97
C SER A 93 -10.20 14.71 32.56
N GLY A 94 -9.31 13.99 31.89
CA GLY A 94 -7.96 13.70 32.38
C GLY A 94 -7.86 12.41 33.19
N GLY A 95 -8.95 11.64 33.30
CA GLY A 95 -8.98 10.36 33.99
C GLY A 95 -8.23 9.29 33.19
N VAL A 96 -7.05 8.91 33.68
CA VAL A 96 -6.20 7.88 33.06
C VAL A 96 -6.67 6.49 33.46
N ASP A 97 -6.64 5.56 32.50
CA ASP A 97 -6.85 4.14 32.74
C ASP A 97 -5.77 3.57 33.67
N ASP A 98 -6.15 2.71 34.61
CA ASP A 98 -5.24 2.19 35.63
C ASP A 98 -4.11 1.33 35.05
N ALA A 99 -4.39 0.54 34.00
CA ALA A 99 -3.36 -0.23 33.29
C ALA A 99 -2.36 0.72 32.60
N VAL A 100 -2.86 1.83 32.03
CA VAL A 100 -2.03 2.86 31.40
C VAL A 100 -1.17 3.60 32.42
N ALA A 101 -1.76 4.01 33.56
CA ALA A 101 -1.04 4.66 34.64
C ALA A 101 0.07 3.76 35.21
N ALA A 102 -0.24 2.47 35.43
CA ALA A 102 0.74 1.48 35.86
C ALA A 102 1.88 1.33 34.84
N ARG A 103 1.55 1.29 33.54
CA ARG A 103 2.55 1.19 32.47
C ARG A 103 3.43 2.42 32.38
N LEU A 104 2.86 3.64 32.46
CA LEU A 104 3.63 4.89 32.49
C LEU A 104 4.61 4.94 33.66
N ALA A 105 4.17 4.52 34.86
CA ALA A 105 5.02 4.46 36.04
C ALA A 105 6.18 3.44 35.90
N ALA A 106 6.00 2.41 35.06
CA ALA A 106 7.02 1.41 34.77
C ALA A 106 8.08 1.88 33.74
N HIS A 107 7.92 3.07 33.15
CA HIS A 107 8.84 3.65 32.15
C HIS A 107 9.58 4.88 32.72
N PRO A 108 10.78 4.73 33.29
CA PRO A 108 11.52 5.83 33.92
C PRO A 108 11.77 7.03 32.99
N ASP A 109 12.00 6.77 31.70
CA ASP A 109 12.27 7.81 30.70
C ASP A 109 11.03 8.70 30.44
N LEU A 110 9.82 8.11 30.49
CA LEU A 110 8.57 8.84 30.36
C LEU A 110 8.22 9.59 31.65
N VAL A 111 8.51 8.99 32.81
CA VAL A 111 8.37 9.65 34.10
C VAL A 111 9.27 10.89 34.18
N ALA A 112 10.51 10.80 33.70
CA ALA A 112 11.49 11.87 33.72
C ALA A 112 11.30 12.93 32.60
N LEU A 113 10.29 12.80 31.75
CA LEU A 113 10.09 13.67 30.60
C LEU A 113 9.83 15.13 31.00
N ASP A 114 10.67 16.06 30.55
CA ASP A 114 10.51 17.48 30.87
C ASP A 114 9.59 18.22 29.86
N ARG A 115 8.88 19.26 30.32
CA ARG A 115 8.07 20.15 29.47
C ARG A 115 8.92 21.16 28.69
N THR A 116 10.09 21.55 29.21
CA THR A 116 10.84 22.71 28.69
C THR A 116 12.05 22.39 27.80
N GLY A 117 12.51 21.14 27.77
CA GLY A 117 13.61 20.74 26.90
C GLY A 117 13.24 20.78 25.42
N GLY A 118 14.03 21.47 24.59
CA GLY A 118 13.98 21.37 23.12
C GLY A 118 14.74 20.16 22.59
N PRO A 119 14.73 19.90 21.28
CA PRO A 119 15.45 18.77 20.70
C PRO A 119 16.96 18.95 20.88
N SER A 120 17.59 17.98 21.56
CA SER A 120 19.03 17.98 21.82
C SER A 120 19.81 17.56 20.58
N GLY A 121 20.86 18.30 20.23
CA GLY A 121 21.77 17.94 19.12
C GLY A 121 21.25 18.24 17.72
N VAL A 122 20.14 18.97 17.59
CA VAL A 122 19.63 19.45 16.31
C VAL A 122 20.37 20.73 15.89
N ARG A 123 20.83 20.76 14.63
CA ARG A 123 21.39 21.98 14.04
C ARG A 123 20.34 23.07 13.99
N ARG A 124 20.70 24.28 14.42
CA ARG A 124 19.82 25.42 14.25
C ARG A 124 19.76 25.76 12.76
N SER A 125 18.56 26.02 12.25
CA SER A 125 18.31 26.38 10.84
C SER A 125 19.20 27.53 10.30
N GLY A 126 19.79 28.35 11.19
CA GLY A 126 20.76 29.41 10.85
C GLY A 126 22.23 28.99 10.69
N ASP A 127 22.62 27.75 11.03
CA ASP A 127 24.00 27.24 10.94
C ASP A 127 24.35 26.62 9.57
N VAL A 128 23.49 26.84 8.55
CA VAL A 128 23.75 26.46 7.15
C VAL A 128 24.86 27.34 6.59
N THR A 129 26.09 27.06 7.02
CA THR A 129 27.29 27.69 6.51
C THR A 129 27.61 27.06 5.16
N GLN A 130 27.52 27.88 4.11
CA GLN A 130 27.80 27.55 2.70
C GLN A 130 26.88 26.49 2.07
N ALA A 131 25.70 26.98 1.67
CA ALA A 131 24.79 26.33 0.74
C ALA A 131 25.55 25.73 -0.44
N ALA A 132 25.26 24.46 -0.75
CA ALA A 132 25.40 23.99 -2.12
C ALA A 132 24.75 25.03 -3.04
N ASP A 133 25.43 25.40 -4.12
CA ASP A 133 24.87 26.25 -5.17
C ASP A 133 23.43 25.78 -5.46
N PRO A 134 22.39 26.61 -5.21
CA PRO A 134 21.00 26.21 -5.38
C PRO A 134 20.74 25.62 -6.77
N ASP A 135 21.42 26.11 -7.79
CA ASP A 135 21.29 25.62 -9.16
C ASP A 135 21.88 24.23 -9.31
N ARG A 136 23.03 23.97 -8.67
CA ARG A 136 23.64 22.63 -8.60
C ARG A 136 22.75 21.66 -7.83
N ALA A 137 22.13 22.09 -6.74
CA ALA A 137 21.22 21.26 -5.95
C ALA A 137 19.96 20.92 -6.74
N ARG A 138 19.37 21.89 -7.45
CA ARG A 138 18.24 21.67 -8.38
C ARG A 138 18.59 20.65 -9.46
N ALA A 139 19.71 20.85 -10.17
CA ALA A 139 20.15 19.93 -11.21
C ALA A 139 20.40 18.51 -10.68
N THR A 140 21.05 18.40 -9.51
CA THR A 140 21.32 17.10 -8.85
C THR A 140 20.01 16.41 -8.43
N GLY A 141 19.06 17.17 -7.88
CA GLY A 141 17.75 16.66 -7.50
C GLY A 141 16.97 16.14 -8.71
N ALA A 142 16.90 16.93 -9.79
CA ALA A 142 16.23 16.55 -11.03
C ALA A 142 16.87 15.32 -11.70
N GLU A 143 18.21 15.21 -11.70
CA GLU A 143 18.92 14.04 -12.21
C GLU A 143 18.56 12.77 -11.40
N ARG A 144 18.58 12.86 -10.06
CA ARG A 144 18.18 11.75 -9.16
C ARG A 144 16.72 11.36 -9.38
N ALA A 145 15.81 12.33 -9.48
CA ALA A 145 14.41 12.10 -9.75
C ALA A 145 14.21 11.36 -11.07
N PHE A 146 14.84 11.85 -12.15
CA PHE A 146 14.75 11.22 -13.46
C PHE A 146 15.26 9.77 -13.46
N ALA A 147 16.44 9.53 -12.85
CA ALA A 147 17.01 8.21 -12.74
C ALA A 147 16.09 7.26 -11.95
N THR A 148 15.60 7.69 -10.79
CA THR A 148 14.71 6.88 -9.95
C THR A 148 13.37 6.60 -10.63
N MET A 149 12.74 7.58 -11.26
CA MET A 149 11.50 7.38 -12.02
C MET A 149 11.69 6.40 -13.19
N THR A 150 12.85 6.44 -13.85
CA THR A 150 13.18 5.48 -14.92
C THR A 150 13.25 4.05 -14.36
N VAL A 151 13.93 3.85 -13.24
CA VAL A 151 14.01 2.54 -12.55
C VAL A 151 12.62 2.06 -12.12
N LEU A 152 11.83 2.92 -11.48
CA LEU A 152 10.48 2.60 -11.02
C LEU A 152 9.56 2.21 -12.19
N ALA A 153 9.64 2.91 -13.33
CA ALA A 153 8.88 2.59 -14.53
C ALA A 153 9.25 1.22 -15.11
N GLU A 154 10.54 0.87 -15.16
CA GLU A 154 10.97 -0.45 -15.63
C GLU A 154 10.57 -1.58 -14.67
N LEU A 155 10.67 -1.36 -13.36
CA LEU A 155 10.19 -2.32 -12.36
C LEU A 155 8.67 -2.51 -12.46
N LEU A 156 7.91 -1.43 -12.60
CA LEU A 156 6.46 -1.50 -12.73
C LEU A 156 6.03 -2.22 -14.01
N ARG A 157 6.77 -2.06 -15.12
CA ARG A 157 6.59 -2.86 -16.34
C ARG A 157 6.93 -4.34 -16.13
N ALA A 158 7.94 -4.66 -15.31
CA ALA A 158 8.25 -6.04 -14.95
C ALA A 158 7.15 -6.67 -14.08
N VAL A 159 6.55 -5.90 -13.17
CA VAL A 159 5.35 -6.28 -12.40
C VAL A 159 4.17 -6.55 -13.35
N ARG A 160 3.89 -5.63 -14.29
CA ARG A 160 2.83 -5.79 -15.30
C ARG A 160 3.02 -7.04 -16.17
N ALA A 161 4.26 -7.41 -16.45
CA ALA A 161 4.62 -8.64 -17.18
C ALA A 161 4.54 -9.92 -16.32
N GLY A 162 4.13 -9.84 -15.04
CA GLY A 162 4.02 -10.99 -14.13
C GLY A 162 5.37 -11.60 -13.73
N SER A 163 6.46 -10.82 -13.83
CA SER A 163 7.83 -11.30 -13.60
C SER A 163 8.30 -11.17 -12.14
N VAL A 164 7.54 -10.47 -11.29
CA VAL A 164 7.93 -10.19 -9.90
C VAL A 164 7.14 -11.08 -8.94
N LYS A 165 7.87 -11.98 -8.28
CA LYS A 165 7.32 -12.96 -7.32
C LYS A 165 8.10 -12.92 -6.02
N GLU A 166 7.38 -12.96 -4.91
CA GLU A 166 7.96 -13.03 -3.58
C GLU A 166 8.28 -14.47 -3.18
N LEU A 167 9.24 -14.58 -2.27
CA LEU A 167 9.52 -15.79 -1.53
C LEU A 167 8.44 -16.01 -0.47
N VAL A 168 8.28 -17.27 -0.04
CA VAL A 168 7.35 -17.63 1.06
C VAL A 168 7.64 -16.88 2.36
N LYS A 169 8.90 -16.44 2.56
CA LYS A 169 9.33 -15.66 3.74
C LYS A 169 9.23 -14.14 3.55
N GLY A 170 8.62 -13.69 2.44
CA GLY A 170 8.54 -12.29 2.05
C GLY A 170 9.73 -11.82 1.20
N GLY A 171 9.51 -10.77 0.43
CA GLY A 171 10.52 -10.13 -0.42
C GLY A 171 10.94 -10.98 -1.63
N ILE A 172 11.83 -10.45 -2.46
CA ILE A 172 12.29 -11.13 -3.69
C ILE A 172 13.60 -11.91 -3.47
N GLY A 173 13.78 -12.99 -4.23
CA GLY A 173 15.03 -13.76 -4.19
C GLY A 173 16.20 -13.04 -4.88
N THR A 174 17.42 -13.26 -4.39
CA THR A 174 18.66 -12.69 -4.97
C THR A 174 18.80 -12.89 -6.49
N PRO A 175 18.44 -14.05 -7.08
CA PRO A 175 18.49 -14.20 -8.53
C PRO A 175 17.57 -13.21 -9.26
N LEU A 176 16.35 -13.02 -8.78
CA LEU A 176 15.39 -12.09 -9.37
C LEU A 176 15.84 -10.64 -9.18
N ALA A 177 16.35 -10.28 -8.00
CA ALA A 177 16.91 -8.95 -7.73
C ALA A 177 18.03 -8.60 -8.71
N ARG A 178 18.92 -9.55 -9.01
CA ARG A 178 19.99 -9.35 -10.01
C ARG A 178 19.44 -9.15 -11.41
N THR A 179 18.52 -10.00 -11.85
CA THR A 179 17.90 -9.89 -13.18
C THR A 179 17.16 -8.56 -13.36
N LEU A 180 16.44 -8.11 -12.33
CA LEU A 180 15.76 -6.82 -12.35
C LEU A 180 16.77 -5.66 -12.33
N GLY A 181 17.82 -5.76 -11.51
CA GLY A 181 18.87 -4.74 -11.42
C GLY A 181 19.60 -4.52 -12.74
N GLU A 182 19.99 -5.61 -13.41
CA GLU A 182 20.58 -5.58 -14.76
C GLU A 182 19.64 -4.92 -15.77
N ARG A 183 18.35 -5.27 -15.74
CA ARG A 183 17.33 -4.72 -16.66
C ARG A 183 17.06 -3.23 -16.44
N THR A 184 17.05 -2.77 -15.19
CA THR A 184 16.74 -1.37 -14.85
C THR A 184 18.00 -0.49 -14.79
N GLY A 185 19.19 -1.07 -14.90
CA GLY A 185 20.46 -0.36 -14.70
C GLY A 185 20.69 0.11 -13.27
N THR A 186 20.05 -0.53 -12.27
CA THR A 186 20.21 -0.19 -10.84
C THR A 186 20.96 -1.28 -10.10
N ASP A 187 21.61 -0.92 -9.00
CA ASP A 187 22.21 -1.90 -8.09
C ASP A 187 21.14 -2.92 -7.63
N PRO A 188 21.37 -4.24 -7.79
CA PRO A 188 20.47 -5.28 -7.30
C PRO A 188 20.07 -5.15 -5.83
N GLU A 189 20.92 -4.56 -4.97
CA GLU A 189 20.63 -4.35 -3.55
C GLU A 189 19.53 -3.30 -3.33
N LEU A 190 19.35 -2.36 -4.26
CA LEU A 190 18.32 -1.33 -4.17
C LEU A 190 16.96 -1.78 -4.72
N VAL A 191 16.91 -2.86 -5.51
CA VAL A 191 15.67 -3.32 -6.15
C VAL A 191 14.54 -3.59 -5.14
N PRO A 192 14.77 -4.28 -4.00
CA PRO A 192 13.73 -4.49 -3.00
C PRO A 192 13.14 -3.18 -2.48
N ASP A 193 13.97 -2.17 -2.20
CA ASP A 193 13.51 -0.86 -1.70
C ASP A 193 12.70 -0.10 -2.76
N ARG A 194 13.07 -0.23 -4.04
CA ARG A 194 12.28 0.36 -5.15
C ARG A 194 10.93 -0.32 -5.32
N LEU A 195 10.87 -1.64 -5.17
CA LEU A 195 9.59 -2.36 -5.16
C LEU A 195 8.74 -1.96 -3.95
N ALA A 196 9.34 -1.88 -2.76
CA ALA A 196 8.67 -1.41 -1.55
C ALA A 196 8.11 0.01 -1.72
N LEU A 197 8.84 0.90 -2.40
CA LEU A 197 8.35 2.23 -2.76
C LEU A 197 7.14 2.17 -3.69
N LEU A 198 7.17 1.35 -4.75
CA LEU A 198 6.02 1.16 -5.66
C LEU A 198 4.77 0.67 -4.91
N ALA A 199 4.94 -0.23 -3.94
CA ALA A 199 3.86 -0.70 -3.08
C ALA A 199 3.36 0.41 -2.15
N ARG A 200 4.27 1.12 -1.47
CA ARG A 200 3.94 2.22 -0.55
C ARG A 200 3.14 3.34 -1.22
N VAL A 201 3.49 3.73 -2.44
CA VAL A 201 2.75 4.78 -3.19
C VAL A 201 1.51 4.25 -3.92
N GLY A 202 1.24 2.94 -3.80
CA GLY A 202 0.07 2.29 -4.37
C GLY A 202 0.10 2.16 -5.90
N PHE A 203 1.29 2.11 -6.52
CA PHE A 203 1.44 1.83 -7.96
C PHE A 203 1.48 0.33 -8.26
N ALA A 204 1.92 -0.47 -7.30
CA ALA A 204 1.89 -1.93 -7.36
C ALA A 204 1.32 -2.52 -6.08
N ASP A 205 0.79 -3.74 -6.16
CA ASP A 205 0.31 -4.52 -5.03
C ASP A 205 1.06 -5.87 -5.01
N PRO A 206 1.77 -6.23 -3.92
CA PRO A 206 2.46 -7.52 -3.81
C PRO A 206 1.52 -8.73 -3.82
N GLY A 207 0.23 -8.56 -3.53
CA GLY A 207 -0.78 -9.62 -3.54
C GLY A 207 -0.41 -10.82 -2.65
N GLU A 208 -0.79 -12.04 -3.07
CA GLU A 208 -0.35 -13.29 -2.42
C GLU A 208 1.05 -13.73 -2.90
N GLY A 209 2.01 -12.80 -2.91
CA GLY A 209 3.37 -13.03 -3.37
C GLY A 209 3.56 -13.01 -4.89
N LEU A 210 2.54 -12.65 -5.66
CA LEU A 210 2.67 -12.30 -7.07
C LEU A 210 2.26 -10.84 -7.22
N TRP A 211 3.20 -10.00 -7.63
CA TRP A 211 2.96 -8.57 -7.73
C TRP A 211 2.08 -8.24 -8.94
N HIS A 212 1.19 -7.27 -8.77
CA HIS A 212 0.29 -6.75 -9.79
C HIS A 212 0.37 -5.22 -9.86
N THR A 213 0.13 -4.63 -11.04
CA THR A 213 -0.03 -3.18 -11.16
C THR A 213 -1.39 -2.75 -10.65
N THR A 214 -1.45 -1.55 -10.08
CA THR A 214 -2.73 -0.88 -9.78
C THR A 214 -3.11 0.03 -10.96
N PRO A 215 -4.39 0.46 -11.06
CA PRO A 215 -4.78 1.47 -12.05
C PRO A 215 -3.92 2.74 -11.98
N ALA A 216 -3.60 3.19 -10.76
CA ALA A 216 -2.73 4.36 -10.56
C ALA A 216 -1.31 4.16 -11.10
N GLY A 217 -0.76 2.94 -10.96
CA GLY A 217 0.54 2.60 -11.54
C GLY A 217 0.50 2.58 -13.07
N ASP A 218 -0.56 2.04 -13.66
CA ASP A 218 -0.72 2.02 -15.11
C ASP A 218 -0.90 3.44 -15.69
N ASP A 219 -1.65 4.31 -15.02
CA ASP A 219 -1.80 5.73 -15.40
C ASP A 219 -0.46 6.47 -15.27
N TRP A 220 0.30 6.22 -14.20
CA TRP A 220 1.61 6.83 -13.99
C TRP A 220 2.63 6.44 -15.09
N LEU A 221 2.57 5.22 -15.64
CA LEU A 221 3.44 4.78 -16.74
C LEU A 221 3.21 5.52 -18.07
N VAL A 222 2.07 6.17 -18.24
CA VAL A 222 1.73 6.93 -19.46
C VAL A 222 1.67 8.45 -19.23
N ALA A 223 1.81 8.89 -17.98
CA ALA A 223 1.88 10.30 -17.62
C ALA A 223 3.17 10.97 -18.14
N PRO A 224 3.14 12.26 -18.52
CA PRO A 224 4.34 13.06 -18.80
C PRO A 224 5.35 13.05 -17.64
N TRP A 225 6.64 13.22 -17.94
CA TRP A 225 7.71 13.16 -16.93
C TRP A 225 7.53 14.12 -15.74
N PRO A 226 7.13 15.39 -15.93
CA PRO A 226 6.87 16.30 -14.80
C PRO A 226 5.74 15.78 -13.90
N ASP A 227 4.64 15.32 -14.50
CA ASP A 227 3.49 14.75 -13.78
C ASP A 227 3.85 13.47 -13.04
N ARG A 228 4.79 12.67 -13.56
CA ARG A 228 5.31 11.50 -12.83
C ARG A 228 6.02 11.89 -11.56
N TRP A 229 6.81 12.96 -11.59
CA TRP A 229 7.57 13.39 -10.41
C TRP A 229 6.61 13.93 -9.34
N VAL A 230 5.69 14.81 -9.73
CA VAL A 230 4.64 15.33 -8.85
C VAL A 230 3.78 14.22 -8.29
N GLY A 231 3.28 13.31 -9.14
CA GLY A 231 2.43 12.20 -8.72
C GLY A 231 3.14 11.21 -7.78
N LEU A 232 4.42 10.93 -8.02
CA LEU A 232 5.24 10.08 -7.15
C LEU A 232 5.48 10.75 -5.79
N ALA A 233 5.89 12.02 -5.78
CA ALA A 233 6.20 12.76 -4.56
C ALA A 233 4.95 12.99 -3.70
N GLY A 234 3.82 13.36 -4.32
CA GLY A 234 2.55 13.52 -3.62
C GLY A 234 2.08 12.23 -2.97
N ARG A 235 2.01 11.13 -3.71
CA ARG A 235 1.62 9.82 -3.16
C ARG A 235 2.59 9.30 -2.11
N TRP A 236 3.88 9.57 -2.26
CA TRP A 236 4.87 9.23 -1.24
C TRP A 236 4.62 10.03 0.05
N ARG A 237 4.39 11.34 -0.06
CA ARG A 237 4.04 12.21 1.08
C ARG A 237 2.77 11.74 1.77
N ASP A 238 1.71 11.48 1.01
CA ASP A 238 0.40 11.06 1.54
C ASP A 238 0.43 9.67 2.22
N ALA A 239 1.43 8.84 1.89
CA ALA A 239 1.60 7.50 2.47
C ALA A 239 2.41 7.49 3.78
N LEU A 240 2.91 8.65 4.24
CA LEU A 240 3.69 8.73 5.47
C LEU A 240 2.79 8.68 6.72
N ASP A 241 3.33 8.14 7.81
CA ASP A 241 2.63 8.11 9.09
C ASP A 241 2.45 9.55 9.63
N PRO A 242 1.32 9.90 10.28
CA PRO A 242 1.13 11.23 10.86
C PRO A 242 2.28 11.70 11.75
N ALA A 243 2.91 10.80 12.51
CA ALA A 243 4.06 11.18 13.34
C ALA A 243 5.27 11.61 12.51
N VAL A 244 5.46 11.03 11.33
CA VAL A 244 6.50 11.46 10.38
C VAL A 244 6.18 12.85 9.84
N HIS A 245 4.91 13.14 9.53
CA HIS A 245 4.50 14.48 9.09
C HIS A 245 4.82 15.56 10.11
N ASP A 246 4.48 15.34 11.39
CA ASP A 246 4.77 16.29 12.47
C ASP A 246 6.28 16.58 12.58
N VAL A 247 7.11 15.54 12.45
CA VAL A 247 8.56 15.66 12.51
C VAL A 247 9.09 16.43 11.29
N LEU A 248 8.57 16.15 10.10
CA LEU A 248 8.94 16.87 8.87
C LEU A 248 8.54 18.35 8.94
N GLU A 249 7.35 18.67 9.47
CA GLU A 249 6.92 20.05 9.67
C GLU A 249 7.86 20.80 10.62
N THR A 250 8.28 20.15 11.69
CA THR A 250 9.25 20.71 12.64
C THR A 250 10.64 20.88 12.01
N ALA A 251 11.05 19.96 11.14
CA ALA A 251 12.33 19.99 10.44
C ALA A 251 12.40 21.09 9.36
N GLY A 252 11.25 21.40 8.74
CA GLY A 252 11.19 22.29 7.58
C GLY A 252 12.02 21.73 6.42
N ASP A 253 12.96 22.54 5.92
CA ASP A 253 13.78 22.17 4.77
C ASP A 253 15.02 21.33 5.11
N ASP A 254 15.32 21.10 6.40
CA ASP A 254 16.54 20.40 6.84
C ASP A 254 16.24 19.01 7.41
N LEU A 255 16.43 17.99 6.59
CA LEU A 255 16.15 16.59 6.89
C LEU A 255 17.33 15.87 7.56
N ARG A 256 18.42 16.55 7.89
CA ARG A 256 19.64 15.88 8.35
C ARG A 256 19.55 15.37 9.79
N ASP A 257 18.69 15.97 10.61
CA ASP A 257 18.55 15.66 12.04
C ASP A 257 17.17 15.07 12.39
N LEU A 258 16.46 14.48 11.41
CA LEU A 258 15.10 13.94 11.60
C LEU A 258 14.99 12.98 12.79
N VAL A 259 15.94 12.06 12.97
CA VAL A 259 15.90 11.10 14.09
C VAL A 259 15.97 11.81 15.45
N ALA A 260 16.79 12.86 15.57
CA ALA A 260 16.88 13.62 16.82
C ALA A 260 15.59 14.42 17.08
N LEU A 261 14.98 14.99 16.04
CA LEU A 261 13.68 15.64 16.11
C LEU A 261 12.57 14.64 16.47
N GLY A 262 12.56 13.47 15.83
CA GLY A 262 11.61 12.39 16.07
C GLY A 262 11.66 11.90 17.51
N ARG A 263 12.84 11.60 18.05
CA ARG A 263 12.99 11.21 19.47
C ARG A 263 12.55 12.31 20.45
N TRP A 264 12.63 13.57 20.06
CA TRP A 264 12.15 14.66 20.88
C TRP A 264 10.62 14.81 20.82
N ALA A 265 10.06 14.77 19.62
CA ALA A 265 8.63 14.92 19.33
C ALA A 265 7.81 13.69 19.73
N TYR A 266 8.39 12.50 19.64
CA TYR A 266 7.80 11.20 19.98
C TYR A 266 8.76 10.41 20.89
N PRO A 267 8.86 10.77 22.20
CA PRO A 267 9.82 10.18 23.13
C PRO A 267 9.77 8.66 23.29
N ALA A 268 8.58 8.06 23.12
CA ALA A 268 8.40 6.62 23.18
C ALA A 268 8.62 5.92 21.82
N GLY A 269 8.65 6.65 20.70
CA GLY A 269 8.54 6.10 19.35
C GLY A 269 9.82 5.53 18.75
N ALA A 270 10.96 5.55 19.46
CA ALA A 270 12.28 5.23 18.90
C ALA A 270 12.38 3.83 18.25
N ARG A 271 11.55 2.86 18.68
CA ARG A 271 11.56 1.49 18.16
C ARG A 271 11.15 1.39 16.68
N TRP A 272 10.28 2.28 16.22
CA TRP A 272 9.75 2.25 14.85
C TRP A 272 10.07 3.53 14.08
N LEU A 273 9.96 4.70 14.73
CA LEU A 273 10.05 6.00 14.09
C LEU A 273 11.47 6.33 13.62
N ASP A 274 12.50 5.91 14.37
CA ASP A 274 13.90 6.16 14.00
C ASP A 274 14.23 5.52 12.63
N ALA A 275 13.82 4.27 12.44
CA ALA A 275 14.04 3.55 11.20
C ALA A 275 13.21 4.16 10.05
N GLU A 276 11.95 4.51 10.32
CA GLU A 276 11.09 5.12 9.30
C GLU A 276 11.60 6.50 8.86
N LEU A 277 12.07 7.35 9.78
CA LEU A 277 12.62 8.66 9.46
C LEU A 277 13.90 8.57 8.62
N LEU A 278 14.74 7.55 8.84
CA LEU A 278 15.90 7.28 7.97
C LEU A 278 15.48 6.86 6.57
N VAL A 279 14.47 5.98 6.47
CA VAL A 279 13.89 5.57 5.18
C VAL A 279 13.27 6.76 4.45
N VAL A 280 12.58 7.66 5.17
CA VAL A 280 11.97 8.88 4.64
C VAL A 280 13.04 9.82 4.08
N ALA A 281 14.10 10.10 4.84
CA ALA A 281 15.21 10.93 4.39
C ALA A 281 15.89 10.35 3.13
N GLY A 282 16.21 9.06 3.16
CA GLY A 282 16.81 8.37 2.02
C GLY A 282 15.89 8.33 0.80
N THR A 283 14.58 8.16 1.02
CA THR A 283 13.60 8.19 -0.07
C THR A 283 13.54 9.57 -0.69
N ALA A 284 13.40 10.63 0.12
CA ALA A 284 13.36 12.03 -0.33
C ALA A 284 14.59 12.39 -1.18
N GLU A 285 15.79 11.96 -0.78
CA GLU A 285 16.99 12.12 -1.61
C GLU A 285 16.91 11.33 -2.91
N SER A 286 16.45 10.09 -2.85
CA SER A 286 16.41 9.21 -4.01
C SER A 286 15.39 9.65 -5.07
N ILE A 287 14.25 10.21 -4.65
CA ILE A 287 13.25 10.79 -5.56
C ILE A 287 13.52 12.26 -5.88
N GLY A 288 14.71 12.78 -5.53
CA GLY A 288 15.21 14.08 -5.95
C GLY A 288 14.63 15.29 -5.22
N LEU A 289 13.85 15.08 -4.15
CA LEU A 289 13.28 16.18 -3.36
C LEU A 289 14.34 16.88 -2.51
N ALA A 290 15.36 16.14 -2.05
CA ALA A 290 16.45 16.65 -1.23
C ALA A 290 17.84 16.30 -1.80
N VAL A 291 18.83 17.13 -1.47
CA VAL A 291 20.25 16.88 -1.73
C VAL A 291 21.03 17.19 -0.47
N ASP A 292 21.87 16.25 -0.03
CA ASP A 292 22.67 16.34 1.20
C ASP A 292 21.79 16.64 2.43
N GLY A 293 20.61 16.01 2.48
CA GLY A 293 19.58 16.18 3.49
C GLY A 293 18.88 17.54 3.52
N VAL A 294 18.98 18.39 2.49
CA VAL A 294 18.26 19.67 2.41
C VAL A 294 17.29 19.65 1.23
N LEU A 295 16.04 20.08 1.44
CA LEU A 295 15.05 20.19 0.37
C LEU A 295 15.52 21.15 -0.73
N THR A 296 15.41 20.71 -1.98
CA THR A 296 15.73 21.55 -3.13
C THR A 296 14.57 22.52 -3.43
N PRO A 297 14.81 23.67 -4.08
CA PRO A 297 13.72 24.54 -4.53
C PRO A 297 12.68 23.81 -5.38
N THR A 298 13.11 22.97 -6.32
CA THR A 298 12.25 22.12 -7.16
C THR A 298 11.48 21.10 -6.32
N GLY A 299 12.15 20.47 -5.36
CA GLY A 299 11.52 19.49 -4.46
C GLY A 299 10.36 20.08 -3.66
N ARG A 300 10.50 21.32 -3.17
CA ARG A 300 9.39 22.05 -2.53
C ARG A 300 8.24 22.29 -3.49
N ALA A 301 8.52 22.83 -4.68
CA ALA A 301 7.50 23.09 -5.69
C ALA A 301 6.75 21.80 -6.09
N VAL A 302 7.49 20.69 -6.28
CA VAL A 302 6.93 19.36 -6.56
C VAL A 302 6.02 18.86 -5.43
N LEU A 303 6.40 19.09 -4.16
CA LEU A 303 5.56 18.74 -2.99
C LEU A 303 4.29 19.61 -2.89
N ASP A 304 4.30 20.79 -3.50
CA ASP A 304 3.14 21.69 -3.66
C ASP A 304 2.39 21.45 -4.99
N ALA A 305 2.69 20.34 -5.67
CA ALA A 305 2.10 19.90 -6.94
C ALA A 305 2.34 20.83 -8.14
N ASP A 306 3.45 21.57 -8.15
CA ASP A 306 3.88 22.42 -9.27
C ASP A 306 4.62 21.60 -10.35
N ALA A 307 3.89 21.21 -11.39
CA ALA A 307 4.43 20.49 -12.54
C ALA A 307 5.29 21.37 -13.47
N ASP A 308 5.10 22.69 -13.47
CA ASP A 308 5.87 23.60 -14.31
C ASP A 308 7.30 23.75 -13.78
N ALA A 309 7.45 23.83 -12.46
CA ALA A 309 8.76 23.79 -11.81
C ALA A 309 9.50 22.46 -12.09
N ALA A 310 8.78 21.33 -12.03
CA ALA A 310 9.33 20.03 -12.38
C ALA A 310 9.78 19.99 -13.86
N ALA A 311 8.96 20.53 -14.78
CA ALA A 311 9.28 20.59 -16.20
C ALA A 311 10.49 21.46 -16.53
N ALA A 312 10.71 22.54 -15.77
CA ALA A 312 11.83 23.46 -15.96
C ALA A 312 13.20 22.83 -15.63
N ASP A 313 13.24 21.97 -14.61
CA ASP A 313 14.51 21.38 -14.13
C ASP A 313 14.73 19.94 -14.64
N LEU A 314 13.68 19.22 -15.05
CA LEU A 314 13.83 17.91 -15.69
C LEU A 314 14.40 18.04 -17.11
N PRO A 315 15.14 17.01 -17.60
CA PRO A 315 15.55 16.95 -18.99
C PRO A 315 14.34 16.99 -19.93
N PRO A 316 14.35 17.85 -20.97
CA PRO A 316 13.24 17.95 -21.90
C PRO A 316 13.11 16.67 -22.75
N THR A 317 11.88 16.34 -23.15
CA THR A 317 11.65 15.21 -24.03
C THR A 317 12.17 15.48 -25.44
N VAL A 318 12.70 14.44 -26.10
CA VAL A 318 13.17 14.52 -27.48
C VAL A 318 12.08 14.08 -28.46
N GLU A 319 12.09 14.67 -29.67
CA GLU A 319 11.06 14.43 -30.70
C GLU A 319 11.27 13.12 -31.48
N GLY A 320 12.41 12.44 -31.33
CA GLY A 320 12.71 11.23 -32.08
C GLY A 320 13.96 10.49 -31.61
N VAL A 321 14.26 9.40 -32.31
CA VAL A 321 15.36 8.46 -32.04
C VAL A 321 16.28 8.32 -33.24
N TYR A 322 17.52 7.89 -32.99
CA TYR A 322 18.46 7.50 -34.03
C TYR A 322 18.35 6.00 -34.28
N LEU A 323 17.96 5.62 -35.49
CA LEU A 323 17.92 4.23 -35.95
C LEU A 323 19.26 3.88 -36.61
N GLN A 324 19.97 2.88 -36.08
CA GLN A 324 21.29 2.47 -36.57
C GLN A 324 21.22 1.24 -37.48
N HIS A 325 22.27 1.04 -38.27
CA HIS A 325 22.36 -0.06 -39.26
C HIS A 325 22.51 -1.44 -38.63
N ASP A 326 22.95 -1.50 -37.38
CA ASP A 326 23.12 -2.71 -36.59
C ASP A 326 21.84 -3.09 -35.80
N LEU A 327 20.70 -2.47 -36.10
CA LEU A 327 19.39 -2.63 -35.44
C LEU A 327 19.30 -2.04 -34.03
N THR A 328 20.30 -1.25 -33.65
CA THR A 328 20.29 -0.47 -32.41
C THR A 328 19.47 0.81 -32.61
N VAL A 329 18.69 1.18 -31.59
CA VAL A 329 17.94 2.44 -31.54
C VAL A 329 18.44 3.25 -30.35
N ILE A 330 18.81 4.50 -30.59
CA ILE A 330 19.32 5.40 -29.55
C ILE A 330 18.33 6.55 -29.38
N ALA A 331 17.73 6.67 -28.19
CA ALA A 331 17.02 7.87 -27.77
C ALA A 331 18.03 8.82 -27.11
N PRO A 332 18.31 10.02 -27.66
CA PRO A 332 19.31 10.94 -27.11
C PRO A 332 18.88 11.67 -25.82
N GLY A 333 17.61 11.52 -25.45
CA GLY A 333 16.98 12.08 -24.26
C GLY A 333 15.72 11.27 -23.93
N PRO A 334 15.00 11.65 -22.88
CA PRO A 334 13.72 11.01 -22.56
C PRO A 334 12.73 11.16 -23.72
N LEU A 335 12.07 10.08 -24.08
CA LEU A 335 10.95 10.14 -25.04
C LEU A 335 9.68 10.61 -24.33
N SER A 336 8.73 11.12 -25.10
CA SER A 336 7.36 11.25 -24.64
C SER A 336 6.84 9.86 -24.20
N PRO A 337 5.96 9.75 -23.19
CA PRO A 337 5.43 8.45 -22.77
C PRO A 337 4.75 7.67 -23.90
N ALA A 338 4.09 8.39 -24.81
CA ALA A 338 3.44 7.80 -25.99
C ALA A 338 4.47 7.22 -26.97
N ASP A 339 5.56 7.94 -27.23
CA ASP A 339 6.61 7.47 -28.15
C ASP A 339 7.47 6.35 -27.53
N ASP A 340 7.74 6.40 -26.22
CA ASP A 340 8.39 5.30 -25.48
C ASP A 340 7.54 4.02 -25.57
N ALA A 341 6.23 4.12 -25.31
CA ALA A 341 5.32 2.99 -25.40
C ALA A 341 5.21 2.45 -26.83
N ALA A 342 5.16 3.34 -27.83
CA ALA A 342 5.11 2.95 -29.23
C ALA A 342 6.41 2.28 -29.68
N LEU A 343 7.59 2.80 -29.30
CA LEU A 343 8.87 2.18 -29.63
C LEU A 343 9.00 0.78 -29.03
N ARG A 344 8.55 0.60 -27.77
CA ARG A 344 8.58 -0.70 -27.07
C ARG A 344 7.68 -1.77 -27.70
N SER A 345 6.70 -1.39 -28.51
CA SER A 345 5.88 -2.37 -29.22
C SER A 345 6.72 -3.16 -30.24
N VAL A 346 7.79 -2.57 -30.78
CA VAL A 346 8.64 -3.13 -31.84
C VAL A 346 10.13 -3.21 -31.47
N ALA A 347 10.54 -2.75 -30.30
CA ALA A 347 11.92 -2.80 -29.82
C ALA A 347 11.98 -3.20 -28.33
N ASP A 348 13.07 -3.83 -27.93
CA ASP A 348 13.35 -4.17 -26.53
C ASP A 348 14.33 -3.16 -25.93
N LEU A 349 14.05 -2.67 -24.71
CA LEU A 349 14.99 -1.79 -24.01
C LEU A 349 16.18 -2.60 -23.49
N GLU A 350 17.39 -2.23 -23.91
CA GLU A 350 18.64 -2.86 -23.44
C GLU A 350 19.33 -2.05 -22.36
N ALA A 351 19.27 -0.71 -22.44
CA ALA A 351 19.88 0.17 -21.46
C ALA A 351 18.97 1.38 -21.18
N PRO A 352 18.32 1.46 -20.01
CA PRO A 352 17.60 2.66 -19.58
C PRO A 352 18.55 3.83 -19.28
N GLY A 353 18.01 5.04 -19.27
CA GLY A 353 18.73 6.26 -18.84
C GLY A 353 18.39 7.46 -19.71
N LEU A 354 19.15 8.55 -19.53
CA LEU A 354 19.01 9.77 -20.34
C LEU A 354 19.23 9.49 -21.83
N ALA A 355 20.24 8.68 -22.14
CA ALA A 355 20.49 8.18 -23.48
C ALA A 355 20.12 6.69 -23.55
N ALA A 356 18.83 6.41 -23.72
CA ALA A 356 18.32 5.04 -23.71
C ALA A 356 18.68 4.29 -25.01
N ARG A 357 19.03 3.01 -24.86
CA ARG A 357 19.30 2.10 -25.98
C ARG A 357 18.22 1.04 -26.06
N TYR A 358 17.64 0.89 -27.25
CA TYR A 358 16.74 -0.18 -27.59
C TYR A 358 17.31 -1.03 -28.73
N ARG A 359 16.77 -2.23 -28.88
CA ARG A 359 17.14 -3.19 -29.90
C ARG A 359 15.91 -3.63 -30.66
N VAL A 360 15.96 -3.50 -31.99
CA VAL A 360 15.00 -4.19 -32.85
C VAL A 360 15.58 -5.57 -33.18
N SER A 361 14.76 -6.59 -33.00
CA SER A 361 15.07 -8.00 -33.26
C SER A 361 13.94 -8.68 -34.02
N GLU A 362 14.21 -9.82 -34.65
CA GLU A 362 13.15 -10.64 -35.25
C GLU A 362 12.03 -10.96 -34.25
N GLU A 363 12.37 -11.21 -32.99
CA GLU A 363 11.39 -11.53 -31.95
C GLU A 363 10.53 -10.32 -31.58
N SER A 364 11.11 -9.13 -31.44
CA SER A 364 10.35 -7.91 -31.17
C SER A 364 9.41 -7.54 -32.32
N VAL A 365 9.83 -7.73 -33.57
CA VAL A 365 8.98 -7.52 -34.76
C VAL A 365 7.88 -8.57 -34.81
N ARG A 366 8.21 -9.85 -34.59
CA ARG A 366 7.23 -10.94 -34.53
C ARG A 366 6.20 -10.70 -33.44
N ARG A 367 6.62 -10.21 -32.26
CA ARG A 367 5.74 -9.82 -31.15
C ARG A 367 4.80 -8.69 -31.57
N ALA A 368 5.29 -7.68 -32.28
CA ALA A 368 4.47 -6.58 -32.77
C ALA A 368 3.42 -7.05 -33.79
N LEU A 369 3.83 -7.87 -34.77
CA LEU A 369 2.91 -8.50 -35.73
C LEU A 369 1.87 -9.35 -34.99
N ARG A 370 2.30 -10.12 -33.99
CA ARG A 370 1.42 -10.90 -33.11
C ARG A 370 0.53 -10.09 -32.17
N ALA A 371 0.75 -8.79 -32.06
CA ALA A 371 -0.15 -7.88 -31.37
C ALA A 371 -1.17 -7.25 -32.33
N GLY A 372 -1.08 -7.53 -33.63
CA GLY A 372 -2.00 -7.08 -34.67
C GLY A 372 -1.45 -5.97 -35.57
N SER A 373 -0.18 -5.56 -35.40
CA SER A 373 0.44 -4.56 -36.27
C SER A 373 0.73 -5.11 -37.65
N THR A 374 0.55 -4.30 -38.69
CA THR A 374 0.92 -4.63 -40.06
C THR A 374 2.35 -4.20 -40.39
N LYS A 375 2.95 -4.78 -41.44
CA LYS A 375 4.26 -4.34 -41.97
C LYS A 375 4.30 -2.81 -42.16
N ASP A 376 3.29 -2.26 -42.83
CA ASP A 376 3.25 -0.85 -43.21
C ASP A 376 3.10 0.06 -41.99
N GLU A 377 2.31 -0.35 -40.99
CA GLU A 377 2.22 0.36 -39.71
C GLU A 377 3.55 0.36 -38.94
N LEU A 378 4.27 -0.76 -38.93
CA LEU A 378 5.58 -0.85 -38.27
C LEU A 378 6.61 0.05 -38.96
N LEU A 379 6.64 0.07 -40.29
CA LEU A 379 7.54 0.95 -41.05
C LEU A 379 7.17 2.43 -40.86
N ALA A 380 5.88 2.77 -40.88
CA ALA A 380 5.40 4.14 -40.63
C ALA A 380 5.69 4.61 -39.20
N LEU A 381 5.59 3.71 -38.21
CA LEU A 381 5.99 3.99 -36.83
C LEU A 381 7.49 4.31 -36.73
N LEU A 382 8.34 3.45 -37.30
CA LEU A 382 9.79 3.64 -37.27
C LEU A 382 10.20 4.91 -38.02
N ASP A 383 9.56 5.22 -39.15
CA ASP A 383 9.82 6.43 -39.92
C ASP A 383 9.43 7.69 -39.13
N ARG A 384 8.23 7.71 -38.53
CA ARG A 384 7.75 8.82 -37.69
C ARG A 384 8.70 9.12 -36.52
N LEU A 385 9.20 8.08 -35.86
CA LEU A 385 10.09 8.23 -34.71
C LEU A 385 11.54 8.54 -35.10
N SER A 386 11.95 8.28 -36.35
CA SER A 386 13.36 8.40 -36.74
C SER A 386 13.76 9.84 -37.03
N ALA A 387 14.83 10.30 -36.40
CA ALA A 387 15.46 11.56 -36.73
C ALA A 387 16.28 11.51 -38.03
N THR A 388 16.63 10.31 -38.51
CA THR A 388 17.56 10.10 -39.64
C THR A 388 16.98 9.25 -40.77
N GLY A 389 15.68 8.92 -40.72
CA GLY A 389 15.03 7.95 -41.61
C GLY A 389 15.29 6.49 -41.21
N VAL A 390 14.60 5.54 -41.84
CA VAL A 390 14.71 4.11 -41.54
C VAL A 390 15.87 3.47 -42.31
N PRO A 391 16.88 2.88 -41.65
CA PRO A 391 17.98 2.19 -42.32
C PRO A 391 17.50 0.97 -43.11
N GLN A 392 18.11 0.73 -44.28
CA GLN A 392 17.77 -0.42 -45.13
C GLN A 392 17.79 -1.78 -44.40
N PRO A 393 18.78 -2.10 -43.53
CA PRO A 393 18.77 -3.37 -42.80
C PRO A 393 17.54 -3.55 -41.90
N LEU A 394 17.08 -2.46 -41.28
CA LEU A 394 15.90 -2.47 -40.42
C LEU A 394 14.62 -2.63 -41.24
N GLY A 395 14.51 -1.92 -42.37
CA GLY A 395 13.40 -2.11 -43.32
C GLY A 395 13.31 -3.56 -43.79
N TYR A 396 14.44 -4.13 -44.23
CA TYR A 396 14.51 -5.51 -44.68
C TYR A 396 14.15 -6.52 -43.59
N LEU A 397 14.56 -6.30 -42.34
CA LEU A 397 14.18 -7.14 -41.20
C LEU A 397 12.65 -7.19 -41.04
N VAL A 398 11.99 -6.03 -41.05
CA VAL A 398 10.52 -5.96 -40.93
C VAL A 398 9.84 -6.68 -42.09
N GLU A 399 10.33 -6.46 -43.32
CA GLU A 399 9.82 -7.16 -44.52
C GLU A 399 9.99 -8.67 -44.45
N GLN A 400 11.16 -9.14 -44.02
CA GLN A 400 11.48 -10.56 -43.92
C GLN A 400 10.61 -11.24 -42.87
N VAL A 401 10.48 -10.65 -41.68
CA VAL A 401 9.67 -11.22 -40.60
C VAL A 401 8.18 -11.17 -40.96
N ALA A 402 7.69 -10.07 -41.54
CA ALA A 402 6.31 -10.00 -42.01
C ALA A 402 6.02 -11.00 -43.16
N GLY A 403 6.99 -11.27 -44.02
CA GLY A 403 6.83 -12.26 -45.10
C GLY A 403 6.85 -13.71 -44.63
N ARG A 404 7.61 -14.04 -43.58
CA ARG A 404 7.71 -15.41 -43.02
C ARG A 404 6.67 -15.69 -41.94
N ASP A 405 6.55 -14.75 -41.00
CA ASP A 405 5.78 -14.85 -39.77
C ASP A 405 4.59 -13.90 -39.75
N GLY A 406 4.23 -13.27 -40.88
CA GLY A 406 3.06 -12.41 -40.98
C GLY A 406 1.86 -13.14 -40.41
N SER A 407 1.45 -12.77 -39.20
CA SER A 407 0.36 -13.47 -38.56
C SER A 407 -0.91 -13.20 -39.36
N ILE A 408 -1.77 -14.20 -39.44
CA ILE A 408 -3.11 -13.98 -39.97
C ILE A 408 -3.82 -13.01 -39.01
N VAL A 409 -3.91 -11.74 -39.35
CA VAL A 409 -4.49 -10.71 -38.48
C VAL A 409 -6.00 -10.75 -38.62
N VAL A 410 -6.67 -11.02 -37.51
CA VAL A 410 -8.12 -11.10 -37.38
C VAL A 410 -8.60 -9.79 -36.77
N ASP A 411 -9.34 -9.01 -37.54
CA ASP A 411 -9.86 -7.70 -37.17
C ASP A 411 -11.38 -7.59 -37.36
N VAL A 412 -11.98 -6.52 -36.87
CA VAL A 412 -13.41 -6.24 -37.06
C VAL A 412 -13.69 -5.96 -38.55
N GLY A 413 -14.76 -6.54 -39.07
CA GLY A 413 -15.18 -6.32 -40.45
C GLY A 413 -15.57 -4.85 -40.72
N PRO A 414 -15.53 -4.42 -41.99
CA PRO A 414 -15.92 -3.06 -42.38
C PRO A 414 -17.34 -2.71 -41.90
N GLY A 415 -17.48 -1.54 -41.28
CA GLY A 415 -18.75 -1.10 -40.69
C GLY A 415 -19.08 -1.72 -39.32
N GLY A 416 -18.12 -2.41 -38.68
CA GLY A 416 -18.29 -2.99 -37.35
C GLY A 416 -19.00 -4.36 -37.34
N VAL A 417 -19.24 -4.94 -38.52
CA VAL A 417 -20.00 -6.19 -38.68
C VAL A 417 -19.11 -7.28 -39.27
N GLY A 418 -19.12 -8.46 -38.66
CA GLY A 418 -18.32 -9.60 -39.09
C GLY A 418 -16.83 -9.43 -38.78
N THR A 419 -16.00 -10.14 -39.53
CA THR A 419 -14.55 -10.22 -39.34
C THR A 419 -13.84 -9.99 -40.66
N ARG A 420 -12.76 -9.23 -40.61
CA ARG A 420 -11.77 -9.13 -41.67
C ARG A 420 -10.50 -9.87 -41.25
N VAL A 421 -9.97 -10.69 -42.14
CA VAL A 421 -8.76 -11.46 -41.92
C VAL A 421 -7.72 -11.05 -42.96
N HIS A 422 -6.61 -10.51 -42.50
CA HIS A 422 -5.47 -10.12 -43.33
C HIS A 422 -4.32 -11.12 -43.20
N GLY A 423 -3.62 -11.39 -44.29
CA GLY A 423 -2.48 -12.30 -44.32
C GLY A 423 -1.80 -12.29 -45.68
N THR A 424 -0.75 -13.08 -45.84
CA THR A 424 -0.12 -13.25 -47.15
C THR A 424 -1.04 -14.04 -48.09
N PRO A 425 -0.93 -13.88 -49.42
CA PRO A 425 -1.75 -14.64 -50.36
C PRO A 425 -1.68 -16.15 -50.15
N ASP A 426 -0.48 -16.68 -49.90
CA ASP A 426 -0.26 -18.11 -49.66
C ASP A 426 -0.94 -18.59 -48.36
N GLN A 427 -0.91 -17.78 -47.29
CA GLN A 427 -1.59 -18.10 -46.04
C GLN A 427 -3.11 -18.11 -46.21
N LEU A 428 -3.65 -17.11 -46.92
CA LEU A 428 -5.08 -17.00 -47.14
C LEU A 428 -5.59 -18.02 -48.17
N ASP A 429 -4.75 -18.47 -49.10
CA ASP A 429 -5.02 -19.63 -49.95
C ASP A 429 -5.22 -20.88 -49.11
N LEU A 430 -4.30 -21.16 -48.17
CA LEU A 430 -4.39 -22.30 -47.25
C LEU A 430 -5.66 -22.23 -46.39
N VAL A 431 -5.91 -21.09 -45.75
CA VAL A 431 -7.12 -20.86 -44.92
C VAL A 431 -8.41 -21.02 -45.74
N GLY A 432 -8.42 -20.53 -46.98
CA GLY A 432 -9.58 -20.57 -47.85
C GLY A 432 -9.95 -21.97 -48.34
N VAL A 433 -8.99 -22.88 -48.47
CA VAL A 433 -9.21 -24.26 -48.91
C VAL A 433 -9.33 -25.27 -47.76
N ASP A 434 -9.05 -24.86 -46.53
CA ASP A 434 -9.12 -25.71 -45.35
C ASP A 434 -10.54 -26.24 -45.13
N ALA A 435 -10.64 -27.58 -45.00
CA ALA A 435 -11.91 -28.26 -44.85
C ALA A 435 -12.62 -27.93 -43.54
N GLU A 436 -11.87 -27.74 -42.47
CA GLU A 436 -12.40 -27.47 -41.13
C GLU A 436 -12.87 -26.01 -41.01
N LEU A 437 -12.28 -25.09 -41.79
CA LEU A 437 -12.66 -23.67 -41.80
C LEU A 437 -13.76 -23.31 -42.80
N ARG A 438 -14.20 -24.24 -43.64
CA ARG A 438 -15.27 -23.98 -44.65
C ARG A 438 -16.56 -23.43 -44.06
N GLN A 439 -16.88 -23.79 -42.81
CA GLN A 439 -18.09 -23.31 -42.12
C GLN A 439 -18.07 -21.80 -41.86
N LEU A 440 -16.89 -21.17 -41.88
CA LEU A 440 -16.75 -19.73 -41.73
C LEU A 440 -17.24 -18.96 -42.95
N ALA A 441 -17.53 -19.61 -44.08
CA ALA A 441 -18.09 -18.98 -45.29
C ALA A 441 -17.28 -17.75 -45.73
N TRP A 442 -16.01 -17.97 -46.06
CA TRP A 442 -15.08 -16.94 -46.50
C TRP A 442 -15.51 -16.28 -47.81
N GLU A 443 -15.48 -14.96 -47.84
CA GLU A 443 -15.47 -14.16 -49.06
C GLU A 443 -14.06 -13.57 -49.22
N ARG A 444 -13.55 -13.55 -50.46
CA ARG A 444 -12.20 -13.06 -50.74
C ARG A 444 -12.24 -11.82 -51.62
N PRO A 445 -12.33 -10.61 -51.02
CA PRO A 445 -12.36 -9.37 -51.79
C PRO A 445 -11.04 -9.09 -52.53
N ASP A 446 -9.90 -9.52 -52.00
CA ASP A 446 -8.58 -9.40 -52.63
C ASP A 446 -7.63 -10.54 -52.19
N LEU A 447 -6.42 -10.58 -52.77
CA LEU A 447 -5.46 -11.65 -52.51
C LEU A 447 -4.97 -11.70 -51.05
N THR A 448 -5.04 -10.58 -50.33
CA THR A 448 -4.50 -10.36 -48.98
C THR A 448 -5.58 -10.19 -47.91
N THR A 449 -6.85 -10.41 -48.27
CA THR A 449 -7.99 -10.23 -47.36
C THR A 449 -9.03 -11.33 -47.54
N LEU A 450 -9.43 -11.97 -46.44
CA LEU A 450 -10.67 -12.75 -46.33
C LEU A 450 -11.66 -11.99 -45.43
N VAL A 451 -12.95 -12.12 -45.70
CA VAL A 451 -14.01 -11.60 -44.83
C VAL A 451 -15.04 -12.68 -44.54
N THR A 452 -15.64 -12.59 -43.36
CA THR A 452 -16.72 -13.49 -42.93
C THR A 452 -17.70 -12.74 -42.03
N ARG A 453 -18.95 -13.17 -42.03
CA ARG A 453 -19.99 -12.64 -41.11
C ARG A 453 -19.82 -13.09 -39.65
N HIS A 454 -18.95 -14.05 -39.37
CA HIS A 454 -18.76 -14.57 -38.01
C HIS A 454 -18.02 -13.55 -37.13
N PRO A 455 -18.21 -13.59 -35.79
CA PRO A 455 -17.49 -12.72 -34.86
C PRO A 455 -15.98 -13.01 -34.82
N ALA A 456 -15.16 -11.97 -34.65
CA ALA A 456 -13.71 -12.06 -34.76
C ALA A 456 -13.06 -13.03 -33.77
N HIS A 457 -13.57 -13.11 -32.54
CA HIS A 457 -13.08 -14.08 -31.55
C HIS A 457 -13.35 -15.54 -31.94
N VAL A 458 -14.47 -15.82 -32.62
CA VAL A 458 -14.80 -17.17 -33.13
C VAL A 458 -13.87 -17.53 -34.28
N VAL A 459 -13.65 -16.58 -35.18
CA VAL A 459 -12.75 -16.76 -36.32
C VAL A 459 -11.32 -17.00 -35.86
N HIS A 460 -10.84 -16.20 -34.90
CA HIS A 460 -9.53 -16.38 -34.30
C HIS A 460 -9.37 -17.74 -33.63
N ALA A 461 -10.33 -18.15 -32.80
CA ALA A 461 -10.28 -19.46 -32.15
C ALA A 461 -10.26 -20.61 -33.17
N ALA A 462 -11.07 -20.53 -34.23
CA ALA A 462 -11.08 -21.53 -35.29
C ALA A 462 -9.74 -21.60 -36.05
N LEU A 463 -9.10 -20.45 -36.31
CA LEU A 463 -7.78 -20.41 -36.94
C LEU A 463 -6.69 -20.98 -36.02
N GLU A 464 -6.72 -20.66 -34.72
CA GLU A 464 -5.81 -21.22 -33.72
C GLU A 464 -5.97 -22.74 -33.56
N ASP A 465 -7.22 -23.25 -33.56
CA ASP A 465 -7.51 -24.68 -33.48
C ASP A 465 -6.89 -25.45 -34.66
N GLN A 466 -6.86 -24.83 -35.85
CA GLN A 466 -6.19 -25.36 -37.04
C GLN A 466 -4.71 -25.01 -37.13
N ARG A 467 -4.14 -24.45 -36.05
CA ARG A 467 -2.71 -24.08 -35.93
C ARG A 467 -2.24 -23.04 -36.94
N TYR A 468 -3.14 -22.23 -37.47
CA TYR A 468 -2.76 -21.01 -38.17
C TYR A 468 -2.28 -19.98 -37.14
N PRO A 469 -1.16 -19.28 -37.39
CA PRO A 469 -0.64 -18.26 -36.47
C PRO A 469 -1.48 -16.98 -36.60
N ALA A 470 -2.74 -17.05 -36.16
CA ALA A 470 -3.69 -15.97 -36.20
C ALA A 470 -3.61 -15.09 -34.96
N VAL A 471 -3.93 -13.82 -35.14
CA VAL A 471 -3.76 -12.78 -34.11
C VAL A 471 -4.98 -11.88 -34.11
N LEU A 472 -5.62 -11.74 -32.95
CA LEU A 472 -6.78 -10.87 -32.78
C LEU A 472 -6.35 -9.43 -32.44
N THR A 473 -6.73 -8.46 -33.27
CA THR A 473 -6.47 -7.03 -33.01
C THR A 473 -7.16 -6.56 -31.73
N ALA A 474 -6.65 -5.49 -31.12
CA ALA A 474 -7.24 -4.93 -29.90
C ALA A 474 -8.72 -4.53 -30.07
N ALA A 475 -9.10 -3.98 -31.23
CA ALA A 475 -10.47 -3.61 -31.55
C ALA A 475 -11.40 -4.82 -31.73
N ALA A 476 -10.85 -5.96 -32.15
CA ALA A 476 -11.57 -7.20 -32.39
C ALA A 476 -11.65 -8.13 -31.17
N ARG A 477 -10.93 -7.82 -30.09
CA ARG A 477 -11.05 -8.54 -28.83
C ARG A 477 -12.46 -8.33 -28.26
N PRO A 478 -13.15 -9.41 -27.85
CA PRO A 478 -14.43 -9.26 -27.17
C PRO A 478 -14.19 -8.44 -25.91
N ALA A 479 -15.07 -7.45 -25.65
CA ALA A 479 -15.06 -6.73 -24.38
C ALA A 479 -15.15 -7.77 -23.28
N THR A 480 -14.05 -7.96 -22.53
CA THR A 480 -13.98 -8.93 -21.44
C THR A 480 -14.92 -8.46 -20.33
N GLN A 481 -16.18 -8.87 -20.40
CA GLN A 481 -16.95 -9.07 -19.18
C GLN A 481 -16.34 -10.28 -18.48
N GLY A 482 -15.58 -9.99 -17.42
CA GLY A 482 -15.23 -10.91 -16.34
C GLY A 482 -14.71 -12.28 -16.78
N VAL A 483 -13.39 -12.44 -16.74
CA VAL A 483 -12.77 -13.77 -16.54
C VAL A 483 -13.55 -14.49 -15.42
N PRO A 484 -13.94 -15.77 -15.58
CA PRO A 484 -14.60 -16.52 -14.51
C PRO A 484 -13.72 -16.43 -13.26
N PRO A 485 -14.28 -16.18 -12.06
CA PRO A 485 -13.46 -16.04 -10.87
C PRO A 485 -12.75 -17.36 -10.64
N VAL A 486 -11.47 -17.43 -11.01
CA VAL A 486 -10.50 -18.25 -10.29
C VAL A 486 -10.77 -17.89 -8.83
N ARG A 487 -11.03 -18.88 -7.98
CA ARG A 487 -11.16 -18.66 -6.54
C ARG A 487 -9.89 -17.94 -6.09
N ARG A 488 -9.95 -16.60 -6.09
CA ARG A 488 -9.06 -15.74 -5.32
C ARG A 488 -9.23 -16.29 -3.91
N ARG A 489 -8.16 -16.83 -3.33
CA ARG A 489 -8.08 -16.70 -1.88
C ARG A 489 -8.26 -15.20 -1.64
N ALA A 490 -9.24 -14.86 -0.81
CA ALA A 490 -9.46 -13.47 -0.49
C ALA A 490 -8.13 -12.91 -0.03
N ALA A 491 -7.66 -11.82 -0.67
CA ALA A 491 -6.57 -11.03 -0.15
C ALA A 491 -6.83 -10.83 1.35
N GLY A 492 -5.78 -10.90 2.18
CA GLY A 492 -5.92 -10.59 3.59
C GLY A 492 -6.66 -9.27 3.77
N ARG A 493 -7.61 -9.20 4.71
CA ARG A 493 -8.34 -7.96 5.00
C ARG A 493 -7.33 -6.85 5.32
N THR A 494 -7.53 -5.65 4.78
CA THR A 494 -6.77 -4.48 5.25
C THR A 494 -7.08 -4.24 6.74
N PRO A 495 -6.24 -3.52 7.50
CA PRO A 495 -6.52 -3.18 8.88
C PRO A 495 -7.90 -2.54 9.08
N GLU A 496 -8.32 -1.67 8.15
CA GLU A 496 -9.62 -0.99 8.15
C GLU A 496 -10.75 -2.00 7.92
N GLN A 497 -10.59 -2.92 6.97
CA GLN A 497 -11.57 -3.98 6.72
C GLN A 497 -11.69 -4.95 7.90
N ALA A 498 -10.57 -5.25 8.58
CA ALA A 498 -10.56 -6.08 9.77
C ALA A 498 -11.22 -5.36 10.97
N ALA A 499 -10.95 -4.06 11.14
CA ALA A 499 -11.59 -3.22 12.16
C ALA A 499 -13.11 -3.12 11.93
N HIS A 500 -13.54 -2.83 10.70
CA HIS A 500 -14.94 -2.77 10.31
C HIS A 500 -15.66 -4.10 10.61
N ALA A 501 -15.09 -5.23 10.20
CA ALA A 501 -15.66 -6.55 10.46
C ALA A 501 -15.71 -6.90 11.96
N LEU A 502 -14.75 -6.43 12.76
CA LEU A 502 -14.79 -6.56 14.21
C LEU A 502 -15.93 -5.73 14.80
N VAL A 503 -16.03 -4.44 14.45
CA VAL A 503 -17.05 -3.53 14.98
C VAL A 503 -18.46 -4.02 14.65
N GLU A 504 -18.72 -4.39 13.39
CA GLU A 504 -20.01 -4.96 12.97
C GLU A 504 -20.39 -6.17 13.83
N ARG A 505 -19.44 -7.08 14.05
CA ARG A 505 -19.64 -8.27 14.88
C ARG A 505 -19.95 -7.90 16.33
N LEU A 506 -19.19 -6.99 16.94
CA LEU A 506 -19.41 -6.54 18.32
C LEU A 506 -20.79 -5.90 18.52
N ARG A 507 -21.29 -5.15 17.53
CA ARG A 507 -22.65 -4.59 17.54
C ARG A 507 -23.70 -5.67 17.47
N LEU A 508 -23.55 -6.63 16.55
CA LEU A 508 -24.46 -7.77 16.43
C LEU A 508 -24.50 -8.65 17.69
N THR A 509 -23.38 -8.85 18.39
CA THR A 509 -23.39 -9.56 19.68
C THR A 509 -24.14 -8.79 20.75
N THR A 510 -24.01 -7.45 20.76
CA THR A 510 -24.70 -6.58 21.72
C THR A 510 -26.20 -6.58 21.50
N GLU A 511 -26.67 -6.46 20.25
CA GLU A 511 -28.11 -6.51 19.90
C GLU A 511 -28.76 -7.86 20.24
N ARG A 512 -28.02 -8.96 20.12
CA ARG A 512 -28.52 -10.31 20.47
C ARG A 512 -28.53 -10.58 21.98
N GLY A 513 -27.75 -9.82 22.76
CA GLY A 513 -27.48 -10.06 24.18
C GLY A 513 -28.32 -9.24 25.16
N GLU A 514 -29.29 -8.43 24.72
CA GLU A 514 -30.08 -7.54 25.60
C GLU A 514 -30.95 -8.22 26.67
N ALA A 515 -31.00 -9.56 26.75
CA ALA A 515 -31.80 -10.30 27.73
C ALA A 515 -31.08 -10.68 29.04
N GLU A 516 -29.73 -10.72 29.09
CA GLU A 516 -28.94 -11.17 30.27
C GLU A 516 -27.58 -10.42 30.54
N PRO A 517 -27.32 -9.19 30.05
CA PRO A 517 -25.95 -8.66 29.97
C PRO A 517 -25.34 -8.19 31.29
N GLU A 518 -26.11 -7.74 32.28
CA GLU A 518 -25.55 -7.18 33.53
C GLU A 518 -24.96 -8.27 34.45
N GLN A 519 -25.57 -9.44 34.56
CA GLN A 519 -25.09 -10.50 35.46
C GLN A 519 -23.91 -11.28 34.89
N GLU A 520 -23.89 -11.55 33.58
CA GLU A 520 -22.69 -12.13 32.94
C GLU A 520 -21.50 -11.18 33.05
N TRP A 521 -21.74 -9.88 32.89
CA TRP A 521 -20.72 -8.84 33.03
C TRP A 521 -20.18 -8.72 34.47
N LEU A 522 -21.07 -8.66 35.47
CA LEU A 522 -20.69 -8.71 36.89
C LEU A 522 -19.91 -10.00 37.20
N GLY A 523 -20.31 -11.13 36.61
CA GLY A 523 -19.66 -12.42 36.79
C GLY A 523 -18.22 -12.43 36.27
N ARG A 524 -17.99 -11.89 35.06
CA ARG A 524 -16.65 -11.80 34.47
C ARG A 524 -15.73 -10.83 35.21
N GLN A 525 -16.25 -9.68 35.66
CA GLN A 525 -15.49 -8.72 36.47
C GLN A 525 -14.99 -9.35 37.78
N ILE A 526 -15.82 -10.20 38.39
CA ILE A 526 -15.45 -10.96 39.58
C ILE A 526 -14.47 -12.08 39.25
N ASP A 527 -14.60 -12.78 38.12
CA ASP A 527 -13.62 -13.80 37.68
C ASP A 527 -12.22 -13.19 37.49
N LEU A 528 -12.14 -11.98 36.94
CA LEU A 528 -10.88 -11.22 36.83
C LEU A 528 -10.27 -10.92 38.20
N ALA A 529 -11.08 -10.44 39.15
CA ALA A 529 -10.62 -10.20 40.51
C ALA A 529 -10.17 -11.49 41.21
N VAL A 530 -10.80 -12.65 40.91
CA VAL A 530 -10.36 -13.97 41.38
C VAL A 530 -8.98 -14.32 40.83
N ARG A 531 -8.74 -14.13 39.52
CA ARG A 531 -7.44 -14.40 38.89
C ARG A 531 -6.34 -13.49 39.44
N GLY A 532 -6.64 -12.21 39.64
CA GLY A 532 -5.71 -11.21 40.18
C GLY A 532 -5.53 -11.26 41.71
N LYS A 533 -6.41 -11.98 42.43
CA LYS A 533 -6.54 -11.95 43.90
C LYS A 533 -6.70 -10.52 44.45
N THR A 534 -7.40 -9.68 43.71
CA THR A 534 -7.54 -8.25 43.99
C THR A 534 -8.77 -8.01 44.88
N PRO A 535 -8.69 -7.16 45.92
CA PRO A 535 -9.86 -6.77 46.71
C PRO A 535 -10.88 -6.00 45.85
N ILE A 536 -12.16 -6.34 45.99
CA ILE A 536 -13.28 -5.66 45.32
C ILE A 536 -14.39 -5.34 46.31
N ARG A 537 -15.14 -4.28 46.05
CA ARG A 537 -16.36 -3.91 46.79
C ARG A 537 -17.59 -4.29 45.99
N LEU A 538 -18.39 -5.20 46.54
CA LEU A 538 -19.66 -5.64 45.97
C LEU A 538 -20.82 -4.89 46.63
N THR A 539 -21.67 -4.24 45.84
CA THR A 539 -22.96 -3.71 46.34
C THR A 539 -24.02 -4.79 46.17
N VAL A 540 -24.54 -5.31 47.29
CA VAL A 540 -25.49 -6.43 47.30
C VAL A 540 -26.87 -5.94 47.73
N ARG A 541 -27.91 -6.32 46.98
CA ARG A 541 -29.30 -6.09 47.32
C ARG A 541 -29.78 -7.10 48.36
N MET A 542 -30.20 -6.60 49.51
CA MET A 542 -30.72 -7.38 50.62
C MET A 542 -32.22 -7.68 50.42
N PRO A 543 -32.77 -8.72 51.09
CA PRO A 543 -34.19 -9.08 50.96
C PRO A 543 -35.19 -8.00 51.36
N ASP A 544 -34.77 -7.00 52.13
CA ASP A 544 -35.56 -5.84 52.54
C ASP A 544 -35.54 -4.69 51.51
N GLY A 545 -34.87 -4.90 50.37
CA GLY A 545 -34.71 -3.91 49.31
C GLY A 545 -33.58 -2.90 49.54
N SER A 546 -32.89 -2.96 50.68
CA SER A 546 -31.72 -2.12 50.93
C SER A 546 -30.49 -2.63 50.16
N GLU A 547 -29.60 -1.73 49.77
CA GLU A 547 -28.32 -2.07 49.12
C GLU A 547 -27.19 -1.89 50.12
N ARG A 548 -26.32 -2.89 50.24
CA ARG A 548 -25.22 -2.90 51.21
C ARG A 548 -23.88 -3.20 50.53
N PRO A 549 -22.86 -2.34 50.69
CA PRO A 549 -21.52 -2.63 50.20
C PRO A 549 -20.84 -3.70 51.07
N VAL A 550 -20.12 -4.62 50.43
CA VAL A 550 -19.33 -5.68 51.04
C VAL A 550 -17.98 -5.78 50.33
N SER A 551 -16.90 -5.46 51.04
CA SER A 551 -15.53 -5.58 50.51
C SER A 551 -15.05 -7.03 50.68
N ILE A 552 -14.68 -7.68 49.58
CA ILE A 552 -14.21 -9.07 49.55
C ILE A 552 -12.95 -9.22 48.71
N ILE A 553 -12.09 -10.18 49.07
CA ILE A 553 -11.09 -10.76 48.16
C ILE A 553 -11.72 -12.04 47.59
N PRO A 554 -12.18 -12.04 46.33
CA PRO A 554 -12.89 -13.17 45.75
C PRO A 554 -11.91 -14.32 45.48
N THR A 555 -12.31 -15.54 45.84
CA THR A 555 -11.56 -16.78 45.64
C THR A 555 -12.12 -17.64 44.52
N SER A 556 -13.42 -17.58 44.23
CA SER A 556 -14.01 -18.23 43.06
C SER A 556 -15.37 -17.65 42.69
N ILE A 557 -15.75 -17.80 41.41
CA ILE A 557 -17.12 -17.62 40.93
C ILE A 557 -17.54 -18.88 40.17
N ALA A 558 -18.63 -19.52 40.62
CA ALA A 558 -19.15 -20.73 39.99
C ALA A 558 -20.64 -20.89 40.31
N ALA A 559 -21.40 -21.44 39.36
CA ALA A 559 -22.83 -21.70 39.52
C ALA A 559 -23.64 -20.48 40.02
N GLY A 560 -23.32 -19.28 39.52
CA GLY A 560 -24.00 -18.03 39.89
C GLY A 560 -23.73 -17.58 41.34
N ARG A 561 -22.64 -18.03 41.97
CA ARG A 561 -22.25 -17.63 43.32
C ARG A 561 -20.80 -17.19 43.37
N VAL A 562 -20.56 -16.13 44.13
CA VAL A 562 -19.26 -15.53 44.38
C VAL A 562 -18.82 -15.95 45.77
N ARG A 563 -17.63 -16.55 45.89
CA ARG A 563 -17.01 -16.91 47.16
C ARG A 563 -15.76 -16.08 47.36
N GLY A 564 -15.56 -15.56 48.56
CA GLY A 564 -14.43 -14.71 48.89
C GLY A 564 -14.29 -14.47 50.38
N ARG A 565 -13.15 -13.90 50.77
CA ARG A 565 -12.88 -13.49 52.16
C ARG A 565 -13.30 -12.04 52.34
N ASP A 566 -14.21 -11.77 53.26
CA ASP A 566 -14.63 -10.42 53.63
C ASP A 566 -13.50 -9.71 54.40
N THR A 567 -13.08 -8.54 53.91
CA THR A 567 -11.93 -7.82 54.47
C THR A 567 -12.26 -7.07 55.77
N ALA A 568 -13.54 -6.81 56.06
CA ALA A 568 -13.97 -6.07 57.24
C ALA A 568 -14.16 -6.96 58.46
N VAL A 569 -14.62 -8.20 58.26
CA VAL A 569 -14.91 -9.17 59.33
C VAL A 569 -14.03 -10.42 59.30
N ASP A 570 -13.13 -10.52 58.33
CA ASP A 570 -12.13 -11.59 58.22
C ASP A 570 -12.71 -13.02 58.08
N VAL A 571 -13.93 -13.12 57.54
CA VAL A 571 -14.70 -14.36 57.41
C VAL A 571 -14.95 -14.68 55.93
N GLU A 572 -14.97 -15.97 55.60
CA GLU A 572 -15.34 -16.43 54.26
C GLU A 572 -16.84 -16.27 54.01
N ARG A 573 -17.21 -15.58 52.93
CA ARG A 573 -18.59 -15.31 52.52
C ARG A 573 -18.88 -15.90 51.15
N THR A 574 -20.13 -16.32 50.95
CA THR A 574 -20.66 -16.74 49.65
C THR A 574 -21.90 -15.91 49.34
N LEU A 575 -21.90 -15.21 48.22
CA LEU A 575 -22.95 -14.28 47.79
C LEU A 575 -23.54 -14.77 46.46
N PRO A 576 -24.88 -14.76 46.28
CA PRO A 576 -25.48 -15.01 44.97
C PRO A 576 -25.11 -13.86 44.03
N LEU A 577 -24.62 -14.18 42.83
CA LEU A 577 -24.34 -13.18 41.79
C LEU A 577 -25.59 -12.39 41.43
N SER A 578 -26.76 -13.03 41.51
CA SER A 578 -28.05 -12.41 41.22
C SER A 578 -28.49 -11.30 42.20
N LEU A 579 -27.81 -11.19 43.34
CA LEU A 579 -28.04 -10.11 44.31
C LEU A 579 -26.99 -9.00 44.18
N VAL A 580 -25.96 -9.17 43.36
CA VAL A 580 -24.93 -8.14 43.14
C VAL A 580 -25.48 -7.11 42.16
N VAL A 581 -25.43 -5.85 42.55
CA VAL A 581 -25.95 -4.70 41.78
C VAL A 581 -24.80 -3.90 41.16
N ALA A 582 -23.64 -3.86 41.84
CA ALA A 582 -22.43 -3.21 41.33
C ALA A 582 -21.17 -3.88 41.88
N VAL A 583 -20.08 -3.80 41.12
CA VAL A 583 -18.73 -4.23 41.52
C VAL A 583 -17.79 -3.05 41.30
N GLU A 584 -17.13 -2.62 42.37
CA GLU A 584 -16.11 -1.57 42.34
C GLU A 584 -14.75 -2.20 42.72
N SER A 585 -13.67 -1.80 42.04
CA SER A 585 -12.31 -2.22 42.42
C SER A 585 -11.84 -1.41 43.63
N GLU A 586 -11.30 -2.07 44.67
CA GLU A 586 -10.54 -1.41 45.74
C GLU A 586 -9.06 -1.47 45.37
N ALA A 587 -8.68 -0.71 44.33
CA ALA A 587 -7.28 -0.49 43.93
C ALA A 587 -6.76 0.83 44.49
#